data_AF-W4QFL0-F1
#
_entry.id   AF-W4QFL0-F1
#
_cell.length_a   1.000
_cell.length_b   1.000
_cell.length_c   1.000
_cell.angle_alpha   90.00
_cell.angle_beta   90.00
_cell.angle_gamma   90.00
#
_symmetry.space_group_name_H-M   'P 1'
#
loop_
_entity.id
_entity.type
_entity.pdbx_description
1 polymer ?
#
loop_
_entity_poly.entity_id
_entity_poly.type
_entity_poly.pdbx_seq_one_letter_code
_entity_poly.pdbx_strand_id
1 'polypeptide(L)'
;MNFFSWFYKCLTQFKVIAYSRFRPITSTIGHVFLFVLLASLPYFFMMNTSIYHSAQQLKDTIHLGLPSFSIENGELLLEEDIPYFQLKNDQLGTLLFDPHRSFSEDNLDDSRGIVFSQHSLHIINYDESFTVSYSLLGLNGVNEGDIIDHVEQLHSFIPLLLVIITLFLYAILSGFAYLGITLLAFLALSIRQKRNLEYRHLWSITAHAITLPTLVFFW
;
A
#
# COMPACT_ATOMS: atom_id res chain seq x y z
N MET A 1 36.41 -6.54 8.76
CA MET A 1 35.60 -6.52 7.53
C MET A 1 34.44 -5.57 7.73
N ASN A 2 34.28 -4.60 6.84
CA ASN A 2 33.24 -3.57 6.96
C ASN A 2 31.83 -4.19 6.92
N PHE A 3 30.82 -3.45 7.39
CA PHE A 3 29.44 -3.92 7.43
C PHE A 3 28.89 -4.30 6.04
N PHE A 4 29.07 -3.44 5.04
CA PHE A 4 28.60 -3.70 3.67
C PHE A 4 29.30 -4.88 2.98
N SER A 5 30.61 -5.05 3.19
CA SER A 5 31.32 -6.20 2.61
C SER A 5 30.93 -7.52 3.27
N TRP A 6 30.49 -7.48 4.53
CA TRP A 6 29.87 -8.63 5.18
C TRP A 6 28.50 -8.94 4.58
N PHE A 7 27.65 -7.93 4.45
CA PHE A 7 26.31 -8.07 3.85
C PHE A 7 26.37 -8.75 2.49
N TYR A 8 27.23 -8.25 1.59
CA TYR A 8 27.41 -8.83 0.26
C TYR A 8 27.92 -10.28 0.30
N LYS A 9 28.86 -10.59 1.19
CA LYS A 9 29.39 -11.95 1.33
C LYS A 9 28.36 -12.94 1.91
N CYS A 10 27.40 -12.48 2.70
CA CYS A 10 26.30 -13.34 3.16
C CYS A 10 25.41 -13.81 2.00
N LEU A 11 25.36 -13.09 0.88
CA LEU A 11 24.60 -13.51 -0.30
C LEU A 11 25.30 -14.61 -1.10
N THR A 12 26.62 -14.72 -0.98
CA THR A 12 27.43 -15.56 -1.88
C THR A 12 28.12 -16.72 -1.15
N GLN A 13 28.34 -16.63 0.17
CA GLN A 13 29.20 -17.57 0.90
C GLN A 13 28.55 -18.08 2.20
N PHE A 14 28.12 -19.34 2.20
CA PHE A 14 27.59 -20.02 3.39
C PHE A 14 28.57 -20.05 4.58
N LYS A 15 29.88 -20.08 4.32
CA LYS A 15 30.90 -20.01 5.37
C LYS A 15 30.81 -18.69 6.15
N VAL A 16 30.53 -17.58 5.48
CA VAL A 16 30.41 -16.25 6.12
C VAL A 16 29.16 -16.19 6.99
N ILE A 17 28.06 -16.80 6.54
CA ILE A 17 26.84 -16.96 7.33
C ILE A 17 27.14 -17.74 8.62
N ALA A 18 27.92 -18.83 8.56
CA ALA A 18 28.29 -19.58 9.76
C ALA A 18 29.15 -18.78 10.75
N TYR A 19 30.02 -17.88 10.25
CA TYR A 19 30.83 -17.00 11.10
C TYR A 19 30.02 -15.89 11.80
N SER A 20 28.77 -15.64 11.39
CA SER A 20 27.90 -14.65 12.04
C SER A 20 27.63 -14.94 13.52
N ARG A 21 27.80 -16.20 13.97
CA ARG A 21 27.68 -16.56 15.39
C ARG A 21 28.62 -15.79 16.31
N PHE A 22 29.73 -15.29 15.79
CA PHE A 22 30.71 -14.52 16.55
C PHE A 22 30.49 -13.00 16.47
N ARG A 23 29.49 -12.54 15.70
CA ARG A 23 29.17 -11.11 15.62
C ARG A 23 28.35 -10.63 16.80
N PRO A 24 28.51 -9.36 17.20
CA PRO A 24 27.66 -8.75 18.22
C PRO A 24 26.23 -8.66 17.71
N ILE A 25 25.27 -8.83 18.63
CA ILE A 25 23.84 -8.85 18.31
C ILE A 25 23.38 -7.54 17.64
N THR A 26 23.95 -6.41 18.05
CA THR A 26 23.64 -5.08 17.49
C THR A 26 23.96 -4.99 16.00
N SER A 27 25.06 -5.63 15.55
CA SER A 27 25.39 -5.69 14.12
C SER A 27 24.41 -6.58 13.35
N THR A 28 23.90 -7.63 13.98
CA THR A 28 22.92 -8.52 13.35
C THR A 28 21.56 -7.83 13.24
N ILE A 29 21.14 -7.08 14.27
CA ILE A 29 19.93 -6.23 14.24
C ILE A 29 20.00 -5.24 13.08
N GLY A 30 21.11 -4.51 12.94
CA GLY A 30 21.31 -3.61 11.80
C GLY A 30 21.30 -4.32 10.44
N HIS A 31 21.82 -5.56 10.38
CA HIS A 31 21.75 -6.39 9.16
C HIS A 31 20.30 -6.72 8.79
N VAL A 32 19.46 -7.06 9.78
CA VAL A 32 18.03 -7.34 9.56
C VAL A 32 17.33 -6.13 8.97
N PHE A 33 17.47 -4.96 9.60
CA PHE A 33 16.87 -3.73 9.09
C PHE A 33 17.31 -3.40 7.67
N LEU A 34 18.61 -3.56 7.36
CA LEU A 34 19.12 -3.28 6.03
C LEU A 34 18.55 -4.26 4.98
N PHE A 35 18.54 -5.57 5.23
CA PHE A 35 18.04 -6.49 4.21
C PHE A 35 16.53 -6.33 4.01
N VAL A 36 15.76 -6.10 5.07
CA VAL A 36 14.31 -5.87 4.96
C VAL A 36 14.06 -4.61 4.12
N LEU A 37 14.82 -3.54 4.37
CA LEU A 37 14.72 -2.29 3.60
C LEU A 37 14.96 -2.57 2.11
N LEU A 38 16.07 -3.24 1.79
CA LEU A 38 16.44 -3.55 0.40
C LEU A 38 15.42 -4.47 -0.28
N ALA A 39 14.90 -5.47 0.44
CA ALA A 39 13.88 -6.37 -0.08
C ALA A 39 12.54 -5.66 -0.32
N SER A 40 12.18 -4.68 0.53
CA SER A 40 10.90 -3.96 0.41
C SER A 40 10.93 -2.78 -0.56
N LEU A 41 12.10 -2.33 -1.03
CA LEU A 41 12.22 -1.17 -1.93
C LEU A 41 11.38 -1.29 -3.22
N PRO A 42 11.43 -2.41 -3.96
CA PRO A 42 10.63 -2.55 -5.19
C PRO A 42 9.13 -2.44 -4.92
N TYR A 43 8.67 -3.11 -3.84
CA TYR A 43 7.28 -3.06 -3.41
C TYR A 43 6.84 -1.64 -3.04
N PHE A 44 7.64 -0.94 -2.22
CA PHE A 44 7.32 0.45 -1.85
C PHE A 44 7.33 1.37 -3.06
N PHE A 45 8.28 1.23 -3.98
CA PHE A 45 8.32 2.02 -5.18
C PHE A 45 7.05 1.83 -6.02
N MET A 46 6.66 0.57 -6.26
CA MET A 46 5.45 0.25 -7.02
C MET A 46 4.19 0.77 -6.33
N MET A 47 4.04 0.50 -5.03
CA MET A 47 2.89 0.97 -4.23
C MET A 47 2.75 2.49 -4.24
N ASN A 48 3.84 3.23 -3.95
CA ASN A 48 3.83 4.69 -3.92
C ASN A 48 3.49 5.28 -5.30
N THR A 49 4.09 4.73 -6.36
CA THR A 49 3.86 5.16 -7.74
C THR A 49 2.40 4.90 -8.15
N SER A 50 1.85 3.73 -7.84
CA SER A 50 0.45 3.40 -8.13
C SER A 50 -0.51 4.33 -7.40
N ILE A 51 -0.34 4.55 -6.09
CA ILE A 51 -1.23 5.44 -5.32
C ILE A 51 -1.16 6.88 -5.84
N TYR A 52 0.05 7.38 -6.09
CA TYR A 52 0.24 8.73 -6.61
C TYR A 52 -0.41 8.90 -7.99
N HIS A 53 -0.22 7.95 -8.91
CA HIS A 53 -0.85 8.01 -10.23
C HIS A 53 -2.37 7.90 -10.16
N SER A 54 -2.94 7.04 -9.32
CA SER A 54 -4.40 6.97 -9.14
C SER A 54 -4.98 8.28 -8.64
N ALA A 55 -4.31 8.95 -7.70
CA ALA A 55 -4.77 10.25 -7.21
C ALA A 55 -4.61 11.36 -8.25
N GLN A 56 -3.51 11.36 -9.00
CA GLN A 56 -3.31 12.28 -10.12
C GLN A 56 -4.38 12.08 -11.20
N GLN A 57 -4.73 10.84 -11.53
CA GLN A 57 -5.80 10.52 -12.48
C GLN A 57 -7.16 11.01 -12.00
N LEU A 58 -7.48 10.87 -10.71
CA LEU A 58 -8.70 11.40 -10.12
C LEU A 58 -8.75 12.92 -10.27
N LYS A 59 -7.66 13.60 -9.91
CA LYS A 59 -7.52 15.05 -10.06
C LYS A 59 -7.76 15.48 -11.52
N ASP A 60 -7.04 14.86 -12.45
CA ASP A 60 -7.11 15.21 -13.87
C ASP A 60 -8.51 14.93 -14.45
N THR A 61 -9.18 13.84 -14.04
CA THR A 61 -10.53 13.48 -14.49
C THR A 61 -11.57 14.49 -14.03
N ILE A 62 -11.47 14.95 -12.78
CA ILE A 62 -12.38 15.95 -12.23
C ILE A 62 -12.25 17.30 -12.95
N HIS A 63 -11.05 17.65 -13.43
CA HIS A 63 -10.84 18.86 -14.25
C HIS A 63 -11.31 18.73 -15.70
N LEU A 64 -11.69 17.54 -16.19
CA LEU A 64 -12.28 17.40 -17.54
C LEU A 64 -13.71 17.95 -17.64
N GLY A 65 -14.31 18.32 -16.51
CA GLY A 65 -15.62 18.96 -16.42
C GLY A 65 -16.62 18.08 -15.68
N LEU A 66 -16.80 18.34 -14.39
CA LEU A 66 -17.92 17.78 -13.63
C LEU A 66 -19.22 18.52 -14.00
N PRO A 67 -20.38 17.85 -13.97
CA PRO A 67 -21.67 18.54 -14.08
C PRO A 67 -21.87 19.42 -12.84
N SER A 68 -22.71 20.44 -12.92
CA SER A 68 -23.06 21.18 -11.70
C SER A 68 -23.95 20.32 -10.79
N PHE A 69 -23.49 20.13 -9.55
CA PHE A 69 -24.18 19.30 -8.56
C PHE A 69 -24.00 19.83 -7.14
N SER A 70 -24.98 19.52 -6.29
CA SER A 70 -24.97 19.83 -4.86
C SER A 70 -25.36 18.59 -4.07
N ILE A 71 -24.69 18.33 -2.95
CA ILE A 71 -25.07 17.29 -2.00
C ILE A 71 -25.78 17.96 -0.82
N GLU A 72 -27.09 17.86 -0.75
CA GLU A 72 -27.90 18.43 0.34
C GLU A 72 -28.58 17.33 1.15
N ASN A 73 -28.49 17.38 2.47
CA ASN A 73 -29.09 16.38 3.38
C ASN A 73 -28.69 14.92 3.07
N GLY A 74 -27.48 14.71 2.53
CA GLY A 74 -26.99 13.40 2.12
C GLY A 74 -27.57 12.90 0.79
N GLU A 75 -28.18 13.78 -0.01
CA GLU A 75 -28.72 13.49 -1.35
C GLU A 75 -27.97 14.26 -2.43
N LEU A 76 -27.55 13.55 -3.48
CA LEU A 76 -26.98 14.14 -4.68
C LEU A 76 -28.09 14.77 -5.54
N LEU A 77 -27.96 16.06 -5.81
CA LEU A 77 -28.83 16.84 -6.68
C LEU A 77 -28.03 17.33 -7.88
N LEU A 78 -28.48 17.03 -9.10
CA LEU A 78 -27.95 17.62 -10.33
C LEU A 78 -28.73 18.91 -10.63
N GLU A 79 -28.04 19.99 -11.01
CA GLU A 79 -28.71 21.25 -11.37
C GLU A 79 -29.40 21.18 -12.74
N GLU A 80 -28.90 20.31 -13.62
CA GLU A 80 -29.48 20.04 -14.94
C GLU A 80 -30.42 18.82 -14.89
N ASP A 81 -31.52 18.86 -15.65
CA ASP A 81 -32.51 17.77 -15.78
C ASP A 81 -31.97 16.63 -16.69
N ILE A 82 -30.78 16.15 -16.37
CA ILE A 82 -30.10 15.01 -17.02
C ILE A 82 -30.28 13.77 -16.15
N PRO A 83 -30.71 12.63 -16.73
CA PRO A 83 -30.99 11.41 -15.96
C PRO A 83 -29.74 10.80 -15.33
N TYR A 84 -28.57 10.97 -15.98
CA TYR A 84 -27.26 10.61 -15.48
C TYR A 84 -26.16 11.35 -16.28
N PHE A 85 -24.96 11.47 -15.71
CA PHE A 85 -23.77 12.02 -16.37
C PHE A 85 -22.63 11.02 -16.33
N GLN A 86 -21.93 10.81 -17.45
CA GLN A 86 -20.86 9.82 -17.57
C GLN A 86 -19.60 10.40 -18.20
N LEU A 87 -18.46 10.24 -17.52
CA LEU A 87 -17.12 10.47 -18.05
C LEU A 87 -16.36 9.14 -18.10
N LYS A 88 -15.76 8.83 -19.25
CA LYS A 88 -14.86 7.69 -19.41
C LYS A 88 -13.41 8.17 -19.38
N ASN A 89 -12.59 7.54 -18.55
CA ASN A 89 -11.15 7.73 -18.51
C ASN A 89 -10.48 6.34 -18.60
N ASP A 90 -9.64 6.11 -19.61
CA ASP A 90 -9.00 4.82 -19.87
C ASP A 90 -8.23 4.23 -18.66
N GLN A 91 -7.80 5.08 -17.72
CA GLN A 91 -6.99 4.68 -16.57
C GLN A 91 -7.81 4.55 -15.27
N LEU A 92 -8.73 5.49 -15.02
CA LEU A 92 -9.58 5.54 -13.81
C LEU A 92 -10.89 4.74 -13.97
N GLY A 93 -11.27 4.43 -15.20
CA GLY A 93 -12.51 3.77 -15.56
C GLY A 93 -13.66 4.76 -15.81
N THR A 94 -14.88 4.36 -15.47
CA THR A 94 -16.06 5.21 -15.66
C THR A 94 -16.37 6.03 -14.40
N LEU A 95 -16.46 7.34 -14.53
CA LEU A 95 -17.01 8.25 -13.52
C LEU A 95 -18.47 8.53 -13.88
N LEU A 96 -19.40 8.13 -13.03
CA LEU A 96 -20.85 8.18 -13.29
C LEU A 96 -21.55 8.96 -12.17
N PHE A 97 -22.46 9.87 -12.52
CA PHE A 97 -23.39 10.51 -11.59
C PHE A 97 -24.80 10.06 -11.95
N ASP A 98 -25.47 9.38 -11.04
CA ASP A 98 -26.82 8.82 -11.24
C ASP A 98 -27.67 8.99 -9.96
N PRO A 99 -28.25 10.18 -9.73
CA PRO A 99 -29.11 10.43 -8.58
C PRO A 99 -30.47 9.72 -8.69
N HIS A 100 -30.91 9.34 -9.90
CA HIS A 100 -32.21 8.73 -10.14
C HIS A 100 -32.18 7.20 -10.21
N ARG A 101 -30.99 6.59 -10.07
CA ARG A 101 -30.76 5.15 -10.19
C ARG A 101 -31.21 4.60 -11.55
N SER A 102 -31.03 5.42 -12.59
CA SER A 102 -31.40 5.10 -13.97
C SER A 102 -30.41 4.16 -14.64
N PHE A 103 -29.20 4.03 -14.09
CA PHE A 103 -28.10 3.23 -14.61
C PHE A 103 -27.98 1.90 -13.83
N SER A 104 -28.01 0.77 -14.55
CA SER A 104 -27.80 -0.55 -13.96
C SER A 104 -26.31 -0.86 -13.89
N GLU A 105 -25.80 -1.30 -12.73
CA GLU A 105 -24.37 -1.63 -12.49
C GLU A 105 -23.82 -2.65 -13.51
N ASP A 106 -24.68 -3.55 -14.03
CA ASP A 106 -24.36 -4.51 -15.10
C ASP A 106 -23.97 -3.86 -16.46
N ASN A 107 -24.26 -2.58 -16.67
CA ASN A 107 -23.96 -1.85 -17.90
C ASN A 107 -22.65 -1.04 -17.83
N LEU A 108 -21.89 -1.14 -16.74
CA LEU A 108 -20.52 -0.62 -16.69
C LEU A 108 -19.65 -1.47 -17.64
N ASP A 109 -19.46 -0.95 -18.85
CA ASP A 109 -18.59 -1.49 -19.90
C ASP A 109 -17.14 -1.70 -19.42
N ASP A 110 -16.77 -1.03 -18.33
CA ASP A 110 -15.45 -1.06 -17.71
C ASP A 110 -15.58 -1.62 -16.30
N SER A 111 -14.78 -2.64 -15.97
CA SER A 111 -14.77 -3.28 -14.64
C SER A 111 -14.22 -2.37 -13.54
N ARG A 112 -13.99 -1.08 -13.82
CA ARG A 112 -13.44 -0.10 -12.91
C ARG A 112 -14.22 1.21 -13.05
N GLY A 113 -14.55 1.86 -11.94
CA GLY A 113 -15.26 3.12 -11.99
C GLY A 113 -15.66 3.66 -10.62
N ILE A 114 -16.08 4.93 -10.60
CA ILE A 114 -16.62 5.61 -9.42
C ILE A 114 -18.03 6.09 -9.77
N VAL A 115 -19.02 5.62 -9.02
CA VAL A 115 -20.43 5.96 -9.22
C VAL A 115 -20.92 6.80 -8.04
N PHE A 116 -21.34 8.03 -8.33
CA PHE A 116 -22.06 8.91 -7.43
C PHE A 116 -23.55 8.60 -7.54
N SER A 117 -24.07 7.81 -6.61
CA SER A 117 -25.49 7.48 -6.48
C SER A 117 -26.21 8.53 -5.63
N GLN A 118 -27.53 8.41 -5.48
CA GLN A 118 -28.36 9.35 -4.72
C GLN A 118 -27.84 9.62 -3.30
N HIS A 119 -27.45 8.59 -2.53
CA HIS A 119 -27.04 8.74 -1.11
C HIS A 119 -25.62 8.24 -0.82
N SER A 120 -24.93 7.69 -1.81
CA SER A 120 -23.66 7.00 -1.62
C SER A 120 -22.75 7.05 -2.84
N LEU A 121 -21.45 6.96 -2.55
CA LEU A 121 -20.40 6.78 -3.53
C LEU A 121 -20.04 5.30 -3.59
N HIS A 122 -20.04 4.72 -4.78
CA HIS A 122 -19.62 3.35 -5.06
C HIS A 122 -18.31 3.37 -5.85
N ILE A 123 -17.27 2.74 -5.32
CA ILE A 123 -15.99 2.53 -5.99
C ILE A 123 -15.98 1.08 -6.44
N ILE A 124 -15.89 0.85 -7.74
CA ILE A 124 -15.90 -0.49 -8.35
C ILE A 124 -14.50 -0.76 -8.89
N ASN A 125 -13.93 -1.90 -8.52
CA ASN A 125 -12.65 -2.38 -9.01
C ASN A 125 -12.70 -3.91 -9.20
N TYR A 126 -12.90 -4.32 -10.44
CA TYR A 126 -13.18 -5.69 -10.85
C TYR A 126 -14.33 -6.29 -10.03
N ASP A 127 -14.05 -7.30 -9.22
CA ASP A 127 -15.05 -8.01 -8.40
C ASP A 127 -15.28 -7.35 -7.02
N GLU A 128 -14.50 -6.32 -6.67
CA GLU A 128 -14.63 -5.62 -5.40
C GLU A 128 -15.38 -4.30 -5.60
N SER A 129 -16.44 -4.10 -4.82
CA SER A 129 -17.14 -2.81 -4.73
C SER A 129 -17.12 -2.29 -3.30
N PHE A 130 -16.73 -1.03 -3.14
CA PHE A 130 -16.75 -0.32 -1.86
C PHE A 130 -17.81 0.77 -1.91
N THR A 131 -18.78 0.71 -1.01
CA THR A 131 -19.88 1.69 -0.93
C THR A 131 -19.75 2.50 0.34
N VAL A 132 -19.79 3.83 0.22
CA VAL A 132 -19.76 4.75 1.36
C VAL A 132 -20.83 5.83 1.20
N SER A 133 -21.65 6.03 2.24
CA SER A 133 -22.69 7.06 2.22
C SER A 133 -22.12 8.47 2.38
N TYR A 134 -22.72 9.48 1.76
CA TYR A 134 -22.26 10.88 1.87
C TYR A 134 -22.24 11.40 3.31
N SER A 135 -23.19 10.96 4.14
CA SER A 135 -23.25 11.33 5.56
C SER A 135 -22.03 10.86 6.37
N LEU A 136 -21.46 9.71 6.03
CA LEU A 136 -20.24 9.20 6.66
C LEU A 136 -18.99 9.98 6.22
N LEU A 137 -19.00 10.52 5.00
CA LEU A 137 -17.95 11.38 4.47
C LEU A 137 -18.06 12.83 4.95
N GLY A 138 -19.19 13.20 5.59
CA GLY A 138 -19.44 14.56 6.04
C GLY A 138 -19.72 15.56 4.91
N LEU A 139 -20.16 15.08 3.74
CA LEU A 139 -20.33 15.88 2.52
C LEU A 139 -21.67 16.63 2.44
N ASN A 140 -22.21 17.09 3.57
CA ASN A 140 -23.48 17.83 3.56
C ASN A 140 -23.26 19.30 3.23
N GLY A 141 -23.93 19.79 2.17
CA GLY A 141 -23.85 21.17 1.69
C GLY A 141 -22.61 21.43 0.82
N VAL A 142 -22.11 20.40 0.13
CA VAL A 142 -20.90 20.45 -0.69
C VAL A 142 -21.29 20.52 -2.17
N ASN A 143 -20.69 21.45 -2.92
CA ASN A 143 -20.90 21.59 -4.38
C ASN A 143 -19.72 21.03 -5.21
N GLU A 144 -19.78 21.14 -6.55
CA GLU A 144 -18.69 20.66 -7.40
C GLU A 144 -17.34 21.37 -7.13
N GLY A 145 -17.37 22.67 -6.86
CA GLY A 145 -16.18 23.50 -6.60
C GLY A 145 -15.48 23.08 -5.31
N ASP A 146 -16.25 22.84 -4.26
CA ASP A 146 -15.75 22.33 -3.00
C ASP A 146 -15.08 20.97 -3.22
N ILE A 147 -15.67 20.05 -4.01
CA ILE A 147 -15.06 18.74 -4.28
C ILE A 147 -13.75 18.86 -5.06
N ILE A 148 -13.67 19.76 -6.03
CA ILE A 148 -12.43 20.06 -6.75
C ILE A 148 -11.36 20.52 -5.75
N ASP A 149 -11.69 21.48 -4.88
CA ASP A 149 -10.76 22.01 -3.88
C ASP A 149 -10.31 20.93 -2.89
N HIS A 150 -11.21 20.07 -2.42
CA HIS A 150 -10.87 18.96 -1.53
C HIS A 150 -9.94 17.96 -2.22
N VAL A 151 -10.17 17.62 -3.48
CA VAL A 151 -9.32 16.70 -4.24
C VAL A 151 -7.93 17.31 -4.46
N GLU A 152 -7.83 18.60 -4.74
CA GLU A 152 -6.55 19.30 -4.87
C GLU A 152 -5.76 19.32 -3.56
N GLN A 153 -6.43 19.61 -2.44
CA GLN A 153 -5.83 19.59 -1.11
C GLN A 153 -5.34 18.19 -0.73
N LEU A 154 -6.17 17.17 -0.97
CA LEU A 154 -5.81 15.77 -0.73
C LEU A 154 -4.62 15.36 -1.58
N HIS A 155 -4.65 15.65 -2.89
CA HIS A 155 -3.54 15.33 -3.80
C HIS A 155 -2.22 15.96 -3.33
N SER A 156 -2.26 17.21 -2.89
CA SER A 156 -1.08 17.93 -2.36
C SER A 156 -0.52 17.29 -1.08
N PHE A 157 -1.37 16.65 -0.28
CA PHE A 157 -0.98 15.97 0.96
C PHE A 157 -0.48 14.54 0.75
N ILE A 158 -0.83 13.88 -0.37
CA ILE A 158 -0.47 12.49 -0.64
C ILE A 158 1.02 12.18 -0.50
N PRO A 159 1.96 12.98 -1.03
CA PRO A 159 3.40 12.68 -0.88
C PRO A 159 3.84 12.56 0.58
N LEU A 160 3.32 13.42 1.47
CA LEU A 160 3.62 13.35 2.90
C LEU A 160 2.98 12.12 3.54
N LEU A 161 1.72 11.84 3.24
CA LEU A 161 1.01 10.66 3.72
C LEU A 161 1.72 9.36 3.32
N LEU A 162 2.17 9.29 2.07
CA LEU A 162 2.90 8.16 1.50
C LEU A 162 4.21 7.86 2.23
N VAL A 163 4.96 8.88 2.63
CA VAL A 163 6.17 8.73 3.45
C VAL A 163 5.82 8.12 4.82
N ILE A 164 4.77 8.62 5.46
CA ILE A 164 4.32 8.12 6.78
C ILE A 164 3.87 6.66 6.69
N ILE A 165 3.03 6.34 5.69
CA ILE A 165 2.54 4.97 5.45
C ILE A 165 3.72 4.03 5.16
N THR A 166 4.65 4.43 4.29
CA THR A 166 5.83 3.64 3.94
C THR A 166 6.70 3.35 5.17
N LEU A 167 6.93 4.36 6.03
CA LEU A 167 7.69 4.18 7.27
C LEU A 167 6.99 3.21 8.23
N PHE A 168 5.67 3.34 8.36
CA PHE A 168 4.85 2.47 9.21
C PHE A 168 4.87 1.02 8.71
N LEU A 169 4.69 0.80 7.41
CA LEU A 169 4.77 -0.51 6.77
C LEU A 169 6.17 -1.12 6.91
N TYR A 170 7.23 -0.32 6.75
CA TYR A 170 8.60 -0.77 6.98
C TYR A 170 8.82 -1.26 8.42
N ALA A 171 8.27 -0.55 9.41
CA ALA A 171 8.34 -0.96 10.81
C ALA A 171 7.61 -2.31 11.03
N ILE A 172 6.42 -2.48 10.45
CA ILE A 172 5.65 -3.73 10.50
C ILE A 172 6.42 -4.89 9.85
N LEU A 173 6.92 -4.69 8.62
CA LEU A 173 7.70 -5.69 7.89
C LEU A 173 8.97 -6.09 8.64
N SER A 174 9.67 -5.11 9.20
CA SER A 174 10.83 -5.37 10.07
C SER A 174 10.42 -6.20 11.27
N GLY A 175 9.32 -5.85 11.95
CA GLY A 175 8.77 -6.62 13.07
C GLY A 175 8.48 -8.08 12.71
N PHE A 176 7.82 -8.33 11.58
CA PHE A 176 7.59 -9.70 11.09
C PHE A 176 8.87 -10.45 10.77
N ALA A 177 9.87 -9.79 10.18
CA ALA A 177 11.18 -10.39 9.95
C ALA A 177 11.85 -10.80 11.28
N TYR A 178 11.81 -9.94 12.30
CA TYR A 178 12.32 -10.27 13.64
C TYR A 178 11.59 -11.45 14.28
N LEU A 179 10.27 -11.49 14.19
CA LEU A 179 9.46 -12.60 14.69
C LEU A 179 9.79 -13.91 13.96
N GLY A 180 9.88 -13.87 12.63
CA GLY A 180 10.25 -15.02 11.81
C GLY A 180 11.64 -15.57 12.16
N ILE A 181 12.64 -14.69 12.26
CA ILE A 181 14.01 -15.08 12.66
C ILE A 181 14.02 -15.69 14.07
N THR A 182 13.27 -15.12 15.01
CA THR A 182 13.16 -15.60 16.39
C THR A 182 12.55 -17.00 16.43
N LEU A 183 11.46 -17.23 15.70
CA LEU A 183 10.80 -18.53 15.59
C LEU A 183 11.75 -19.58 14.97
N LEU A 184 12.41 -19.24 13.86
CA LEU A 184 13.37 -20.11 13.19
C LEU A 184 14.59 -20.42 14.08
N ALA A 185 15.11 -19.43 14.80
CA ALA A 185 16.20 -19.62 15.75
C ALA A 185 15.80 -20.52 16.93
N PHE A 186 14.55 -20.42 17.37
CA PHE A 186 13.99 -21.31 18.38
C PHE A 186 13.89 -22.75 17.86
N LEU A 187 13.41 -22.97 16.64
CA LEU A 187 13.42 -24.29 16.01
C LEU A 187 14.85 -24.83 15.85
N ALA A 188 15.82 -23.97 15.51
CA ALA A 188 17.21 -24.35 15.38
C ALA A 188 17.84 -24.83 16.71
N LEU A 189 17.34 -24.37 17.87
CA LEU A 189 17.80 -24.88 19.18
C LEU A 189 17.52 -26.37 19.33
N SER A 190 16.36 -26.84 18.86
CA SER A 190 15.98 -28.26 18.90
C SER A 190 16.88 -29.13 18.01
N ILE A 191 17.50 -28.54 16.98
CA ILE A 191 18.32 -29.24 15.98
C ILE A 191 19.82 -29.19 16.31
N ARG A 192 20.26 -28.37 17.28
CA ARG A 192 21.68 -28.02 17.49
C ARG A 192 22.63 -29.19 17.87
N GLN A 193 22.11 -30.41 18.08
CA GLN A 193 22.85 -31.61 18.51
C GLN A 193 23.75 -31.33 19.74
N LYS A 194 24.84 -32.10 19.93
CA LYS A 194 25.84 -31.91 21.02
C LYS A 194 26.75 -30.69 20.82
N ARG A 195 26.37 -29.69 20.01
CA ARG A 195 27.17 -28.47 19.81
C ARG A 195 26.81 -27.43 20.86
N ASN A 196 27.82 -26.80 21.46
CA ASN A 196 27.66 -25.72 22.45
C ASN A 196 27.22 -24.39 21.78
N LEU A 197 26.06 -24.38 21.13
CA LEU A 197 25.48 -23.22 20.47
C LEU A 197 24.32 -22.66 21.28
N GLU A 198 24.49 -21.49 21.87
CA GLU A 198 23.43 -20.73 22.53
C GLU A 198 22.43 -20.13 21.52
N TYR A 199 21.26 -19.73 22.02
CA TYR A 199 20.21 -19.08 21.23
C TYR A 199 20.74 -17.87 20.44
N ARG A 200 21.58 -17.03 21.07
CA ARG A 200 22.20 -15.86 20.42
C ARG A 200 22.98 -16.24 19.16
N HIS A 201 23.71 -17.36 19.21
CA HIS A 201 24.51 -17.83 18.07
C HIS A 201 23.60 -18.29 16.93
N LEU A 202 22.55 -19.04 17.25
CA LEU A 202 21.59 -19.54 16.27
C LEU A 202 20.78 -18.40 15.66
N TRP A 203 20.34 -17.44 16.48
CA TRP A 203 19.62 -16.25 16.03
C TRP A 203 20.45 -15.44 15.04
N SER A 204 21.75 -15.24 15.34
CA SER A 204 22.65 -14.54 14.41
C SER A 204 22.83 -15.30 13.08
N ILE A 205 22.97 -16.62 13.13
CA ILE A 205 23.08 -17.45 11.91
C ILE A 205 21.79 -17.36 11.10
N THR A 206 20.63 -17.53 11.72
CA THR A 206 19.31 -17.47 11.06
C THR A 206 19.09 -16.12 10.39
N ALA A 207 19.38 -15.02 11.08
CA ALA A 207 19.23 -13.66 10.54
C ALA A 207 20.04 -13.43 9.26
N HIS A 208 21.26 -13.97 9.19
CA HIS A 208 22.09 -13.85 7.99
C HIS A 208 21.72 -14.88 6.92
N ALA A 209 21.24 -16.06 7.31
CA ALA A 209 20.82 -17.12 6.39
C ALA A 209 19.58 -16.74 5.57
N ILE A 210 18.64 -16.01 6.17
CA ILE A 210 17.39 -15.63 5.51
C ILE A 210 17.57 -14.54 4.45
N THR A 211 18.67 -13.78 4.51
CA THR A 211 18.97 -12.66 3.61
C THR A 211 18.84 -13.01 2.13
N LEU A 212 19.44 -14.12 1.70
CA LEU A 212 19.47 -14.50 0.29
C LEU A 212 18.08 -14.95 -0.21
N PRO A 213 17.38 -15.89 0.46
CA PRO A 213 16.00 -16.22 0.10
C PRO A 213 15.06 -15.02 0.10
N THR A 214 15.15 -14.15 1.12
CA THR A 214 14.27 -12.98 1.20
C THR A 214 14.59 -11.94 0.16
N LEU A 215 15.82 -11.80 -0.31
CA LEU A 215 16.05 -10.98 -1.49
C LEU A 215 15.44 -11.72 -2.69
N VAL A 216 15.93 -12.91 -3.06
CA VAL A 216 15.58 -13.59 -4.32
C VAL A 216 14.08 -13.88 -4.53
N PHE A 217 13.29 -14.09 -3.48
CA PHE A 217 11.89 -14.53 -3.60
C PHE A 217 10.83 -13.53 -3.13
N PHE A 218 11.21 -12.34 -2.67
CA PHE A 218 10.25 -11.38 -2.09
C PHE A 218 9.66 -10.40 -3.13
N TRP A 219 9.94 -10.63 -4.41
CA TRP A 219 9.45 -9.84 -5.55
C TRP A 219 8.69 -10.70 -6.54
#